data_AF-A0A1W6L8W9-F1
#
_entry.id   AF-A0A1W6L8W9-F1
#
_cell.length_a   1.000
_cell.length_b   1.000
_cell.length_c   1.000
_cell.angle_alpha   90.00
_cell.angle_beta   90.00
_cell.angle_gamma   90.00
#
_symmetry.space_group_name_H-M   'P 1'
#
loop_
_entity.id
_entity.type
_entity.pdbx_description
1 polymer ?
#
loop_
_entity_poly.entity_id
_entity_poly.type
_entity_poly.pdbx_seq_one_letter_code
_entity_poly.pdbx_strand_id
1 'polypeptide(L)'
;MSTEALNPPVSLVDDFKDLQMTIFQDRDGDKTRQLVAYFRQAEIKSREMQLRTTEYEQKQYAQMLADAFAASTRILLAAWQKAHGSDLHV
;
A
#
# COMPACT_ATOMS: atom_id res chain seq x y z
N MET A 1 21.34 -5.39 -5.64
CA MET A 1 20.51 -5.96 -6.72
C MET A 1 19.73 -4.80 -7.33
N SER A 2 20.01 -4.41 -8.58
CA SER A 2 19.22 -3.37 -9.27
C SER A 2 17.85 -3.96 -9.62
N THR A 3 16.80 -3.44 -9.00
CA THR A 3 15.39 -3.71 -9.35
C THR A 3 14.94 -2.94 -10.62
N GLU A 4 15.89 -2.37 -11.36
CA GLU A 4 15.67 -1.33 -12.38
C GLU A 4 15.01 -1.81 -13.67
N ALA A 5 14.67 -3.10 -13.81
CA ALA A 5 14.04 -3.61 -15.03
C ALA A 5 13.05 -4.75 -14.80
N LEU A 6 12.33 -4.78 -13.68
CA LEU A 6 11.12 -5.59 -13.58
C LEU A 6 9.97 -4.82 -14.23
N ASN A 7 9.82 -4.99 -15.55
CA ASN A 7 8.62 -4.55 -16.23
C ASN A 7 7.44 -5.40 -15.73
N PRO A 8 6.33 -4.80 -15.29
CA PRO A 8 5.15 -5.57 -14.95
C PRO A 8 4.69 -6.38 -16.17
N PRO A 9 4.08 -7.56 -15.97
CA PRO A 9 3.44 -8.31 -17.04
C PRO A 9 2.53 -7.39 -17.87
N VAL A 10 2.54 -7.52 -19.20
CA VAL A 10 1.83 -6.62 -20.13
C VAL A 10 0.35 -6.46 -19.77
N SER A 11 -0.28 -7.54 -19.28
CA SER A 11 -1.68 -7.54 -18.84
C SER A 11 -1.97 -6.67 -17.61
N LEU A 12 -0.95 -6.32 -16.83
CA LEU A 12 -1.07 -5.51 -15.61
C LEU A 12 -0.61 -4.06 -15.83
N VAL A 13 0.01 -3.76 -16.98
CA VAL A 13 0.54 -2.41 -17.27
C VAL A 13 -0.57 -1.36 -17.21
N ASP A 14 -1.73 -1.66 -17.79
CA ASP A 14 -2.87 -0.74 -17.81
C ASP A 14 -3.44 -0.51 -16.40
N ASP A 15 -3.56 -1.56 -15.58
CA ASP A 15 -4.00 -1.44 -14.18
C ASP A 15 -3.05 -0.58 -13.35
N PHE A 16 -1.73 -0.75 -13.54
CA PHE A 16 -0.72 0.08 -12.88
C PHE A 16 -0.77 1.53 -13.37
N LYS A 17 -1.10 1.75 -14.65
CA LYS A 17 -1.21 3.09 -15.23
C LYS A 17 -2.36 3.86 -14.60
N ASP A 18 -3.51 3.24 -14.37
CA ASP A 18 -4.65 3.91 -13.74
C ASP A 18 -4.34 4.34 -12.30
N LEU A 19 -3.65 3.48 -11.54
CA LEU A 19 -3.18 3.82 -10.20
C LEU A 19 -2.15 4.96 -10.24
N GLN A 20 -1.17 4.89 -11.14
CA GLN A 20 -0.17 5.96 -11.32
C GLN A 20 -0.83 7.29 -11.70
N MET A 21 -1.78 7.27 -12.63
CA MET A 21 -2.52 8.47 -13.06
C MET A 21 -3.34 9.05 -11.91
N THR A 22 -3.99 8.20 -11.10
CA THR A 22 -4.72 8.63 -9.92
C THR A 22 -3.81 9.37 -8.94
N ILE A 23 -2.63 8.83 -8.64
CA ILE A 23 -1.64 9.45 -7.75
C ILE A 23 -1.11 10.75 -8.35
N PHE A 24 -0.79 10.76 -9.65
CA PHE A 24 -0.24 11.92 -10.34
C PHE A 24 -1.22 13.10 -10.41
N GLN A 25 -2.52 12.80 -10.50
CA GLN A 25 -3.57 13.82 -10.52
C GLN A 25 -3.98 14.29 -9.11
N ASP A 26 -3.64 13.54 -8.06
CA ASP A 26 -4.01 13.81 -6.66
C ASP A 26 -3.08 14.84 -6.00
N ARG A 27 -3.02 16.06 -6.53
CA ARG A 27 -2.10 17.12 -6.07
C ARG A 27 -2.26 17.50 -4.59
N ASP A 28 -3.48 17.51 -4.08
CA ASP A 28 -3.76 17.85 -2.68
C ASP A 28 -3.59 16.63 -1.74
N GLY A 29 -3.48 15.45 -2.34
CA GLY A 29 -3.25 14.18 -1.65
C GLY A 29 -4.49 13.59 -0.99
N ASP A 30 -5.70 14.08 -1.28
CA ASP A 30 -6.95 13.65 -0.64
C ASP A 30 -7.23 12.16 -0.90
N LYS A 31 -7.10 11.72 -2.15
CA LYS A 31 -7.35 10.31 -2.50
C LYS A 31 -6.29 9.41 -1.89
N THR A 32 -5.04 9.86 -1.91
CA THR A 32 -3.90 9.17 -1.31
C THR A 32 -4.10 9.02 0.20
N ARG A 33 -4.53 10.07 0.91
CA ARG A 33 -4.86 9.99 2.35
C ARG A 33 -5.99 9.02 2.64
N GLN A 34 -7.05 9.00 1.81
CA GLN A 34 -8.15 8.05 1.97
C GLN A 34 -7.67 6.60 1.82
N LEU A 35 -6.85 6.30 0.82
CA LEU A 35 -6.27 4.98 0.62
C LEU A 35 -5.32 4.59 1.77
N VAL A 36 -4.47 5.53 2.24
CA VAL A 36 -3.62 5.30 3.40
C VAL A 36 -4.45 5.01 4.66
N ALA A 37 -5.53 5.76 4.88
CA ALA A 37 -6.43 5.53 6.00
C ALA A 37 -7.06 4.14 5.93
N TYR A 38 -7.50 3.71 4.74
CA TYR A 38 -8.01 2.36 4.51
C TYR A 38 -6.96 1.28 4.82
N PHE A 39 -5.73 1.40 4.29
CA PHE A 39 -4.68 0.42 4.55
C PHE A 39 -4.25 0.38 6.02
N ARG A 40 -4.18 1.54 6.69
CA ARG A 40 -3.95 1.60 8.15
C ARG A 40 -5.05 0.87 8.93
N GLN A 41 -6.31 1.05 8.58
CA GLN A 41 -7.42 0.32 9.22
C GLN A 41 -7.34 -1.19 8.95
N ALA A 42 -6.99 -1.59 7.73
CA ALA A 42 -6.82 -2.99 7.38
C ALA A 42 -5.66 -3.63 8.16
N GLU A 43 -4.52 -2.93 8.26
CA GLU A 43 -3.39 -3.35 9.10
C GLU A 43 -3.81 -3.56 10.56
N ILE A 44 -4.52 -2.60 11.15
CA ILE A 44 -5.01 -2.69 12.54
C ILE A 44 -5.91 -3.92 12.71
N LYS A 45 -6.87 -4.13 11.80
CA LYS A 45 -7.77 -5.31 11.85
C LYS A 45 -7.00 -6.62 11.70
N SER A 46 -5.97 -6.67 10.86
CA SER A 46 -5.09 -7.84 10.74
C SER A 46 -4.31 -8.11 12.03
N ARG A 47 -3.79 -7.07 12.69
CA ARG A 47 -3.15 -7.21 14.01
C ARG A 47 -4.15 -7.66 15.08
N GLU A 48 -5.37 -7.15 15.09
CA GLU A 48 -6.42 -7.60 16.00
C GLU A 48 -6.77 -9.08 15.79
N MET A 49 -6.87 -9.53 14.54
CA MET A 49 -7.06 -10.94 14.20
C MET A 49 -5.92 -11.80 14.76
N GLN A 50 -4.67 -11.37 14.55
CA GLN A 50 -3.49 -12.06 15.07
C GLN A 50 -3.52 -12.23 16.59
N LEU A 51 -4.03 -11.24 17.32
CA LEU A 51 -4.13 -11.27 18.78
C LEU A 51 -5.25 -12.20 19.29
N ARG A 52 -6.35 -12.32 18.54
CA ARG A 52 -7.54 -13.11 18.93
C ARG A 52 -7.40 -14.59 18.59
N THR A 53 -6.59 -14.91 17.59
CA THR A 53 -6.37 -16.26 17.11
C THR A 53 -5.39 -17.03 18.01
N THR A 54 -5.73 -18.28 18.35
CA THR A 54 -4.85 -19.22 19.06
C THR A 54 -4.13 -20.19 18.12
N GLU A 55 -4.65 -20.41 16.92
CA GLU A 55 -4.05 -21.27 15.90
C GLU A 55 -2.82 -20.62 15.26
N TYR A 56 -1.72 -21.35 15.21
CA TYR A 56 -0.44 -20.84 14.71
C TYR A 56 -0.51 -20.37 13.25
N GLU A 57 -1.10 -21.16 12.36
CA GLU A 57 -1.19 -20.85 10.94
C GLU A 57 -1.99 -19.58 10.67
N GLN A 58 -3.15 -19.45 11.32
CA GLN A 58 -3.96 -18.24 11.24
C GLN A 58 -3.24 -17.02 11.81
N LYS A 59 -2.42 -17.19 12.87
CA LYS A 59 -1.61 -16.12 13.44
C LYS A 59 -0.53 -15.64 12.46
N GLN A 60 0.13 -16.57 11.76
CA GLN A 60 1.09 -16.22 10.71
C GLN A 60 0.41 -15.53 9.52
N TYR A 61 -0.76 -16.01 9.11
CA TYR A 61 -1.54 -15.39 8.06
C TYR A 61 -1.93 -13.94 8.41
N ALA A 62 -2.43 -13.72 9.62
CA ALA A 62 -2.78 -12.39 10.10
C ALA A 62 -1.57 -11.45 10.18
N GLN A 63 -0.39 -11.95 10.57
CA GLN A 63 0.87 -11.20 10.52
C GLN A 63 1.23 -10.79 9.08
N MET A 64 1.18 -11.74 8.15
CA MET A 64 1.48 -11.49 6.72
C MET A 64 0.56 -10.42 6.15
N LEU A 65 -0.73 -10.45 6.47
CA LEU A 65 -1.67 -9.41 6.05
C LEU A 65 -1.32 -8.04 6.64
N ALA A 66 -1.02 -7.97 7.94
CA ALA A 66 -0.62 -6.72 8.58
C ALA A 66 0.63 -6.12 7.92
N ASP A 67 1.64 -6.94 7.65
CA ASP A 67 2.87 -6.51 6.98
C ASP A 67 2.61 -6.05 5.54
N ALA A 68 1.73 -6.74 4.81
CA ALA A 68 1.35 -6.36 3.46
C ALA A 68 0.65 -4.99 3.42
N PHE A 69 -0.33 -4.74 4.29
CA PHE A 69 -1.01 -3.43 4.35
C PHE A 69 -0.09 -2.30 4.80
N ALA A 70 0.82 -2.57 5.75
CA ALA A 70 1.85 -1.62 6.14
C ALA A 70 2.78 -1.30 4.96
N ALA A 71 3.20 -2.30 4.18
CA ALA A 71 4.01 -2.10 2.98
C ALA A 71 3.26 -1.31 1.90
N SER A 72 1.98 -1.62 1.65
CA SER A 72 1.13 -0.89 0.70
C SER A 72 1.04 0.60 1.05
N THR A 73 0.89 0.92 2.34
CA THR A 73 0.89 2.31 2.82
C THR A 73 2.20 3.03 2.47
N ARG A 74 3.34 2.40 2.73
CA ARG A 74 4.68 2.98 2.43
C ARG A 74 4.87 3.19 0.93
N ILE A 75 4.49 2.20 0.11
CA ILE A 75 4.58 2.27 -1.35
C ILE A 75 3.75 3.44 -1.87
N LEU A 76 2.52 3.59 -1.39
CA LEU A 76 1.62 4.63 -1.86
C LEU A 76 2.13 6.04 -1.50
N LEU A 77 2.62 6.23 -0.27
CA LEU A 77 3.23 7.49 0.16
C LEU A 77 4.50 7.82 -0.64
N ALA A 78 5.36 6.83 -0.87
CA ALA A 78 6.56 7.01 -1.69
C ALA A 78 6.22 7.34 -3.15
N ALA A 79 5.17 6.72 -3.71
CA ALA A 79 4.71 7.01 -5.06
C ALA A 79 4.16 8.44 -5.18
N TRP A 80 3.39 8.89 -4.19
CA TRP A 80 2.90 10.27 -4.14
C TRP A 80 4.04 11.28 -3.99
N GLN A 81 4.96 11.04 -3.05
CA GLN A 81 6.13 11.87 -2.83
C GLN A 81 6.98 12.00 -4.11
N LYS A 82 7.18 10.88 -4.83
CA LYS A 82 7.89 10.88 -6.11
C LYS A 82 7.15 11.67 -7.19
N ALA A 83 5.82 11.64 -7.22
CA ALA A 83 5.02 12.36 -8.21
C ALA A 83 5.00 13.88 -7.97
N HIS A 84 4.95 14.31 -6.70
CA HIS A 84 4.70 15.71 -6.34
C HIS A 84 5.90 16.43 -5.72
N GLY A 85 7.02 15.73 -5.48
CA GLY A 85 8.27 16.31 -4.97
C GLY A 85 8.20 16.82 -3.53
N SER A 86 7.20 16.39 -2.76
CA SER A 86 6.99 16.78 -1.36
C SER A 86 6.44 15.62 -0.55
N ASP A 87 6.59 15.68 0.78
CA ASP A 87 6.02 14.68 1.68
C ASP A 87 4.54 14.95 1.90
N LEU A 88 3.71 13.91 1.76
CA LEU A 88 2.30 14.00 2.11
C LEU A 88 2.16 13.98 3.63
N HIS A 89 1.45 14.96 4.19
CA HIS A 89 1.10 14.95 5.61
C HIS A 89 -0.11 14.04 5.86
N VAL A 90 0.07 12.99 6.67
CA VAL A 90 -0.86 11.85 6.85
C VAL A 90 -1.12 11.52 8.31
#